data_AF-A0A814H7H7-F1
#
_entry.id   AF-A0A814H7H7-F1
#
_cell.length_a   1.000
_cell.length_b   1.000
_cell.length_c   1.000
_cell.angle_alpha   90.00
_cell.angle_beta   90.00
_cell.angle_gamma   90.00
#
_symmetry.space_group_name_H-M   'P 1'
#
loop_
_entity.id
_entity.type
_entity.pdbx_description
1 polymer ?
#
loop_
_entity_poly.entity_id
_entity_poly.type
_entity_poly.pdbx_seq_one_letter_code
_entity_poly.pdbx_strand_id
1 'polypeptide(L)'
;MYSFIDNNSLYTYLKLIQIKIKNGPRNYSNRPRIQINQQYRYQKNEKKSNWYRCTNRLCGTLFDPNTLKINKIQHYHPPMTQCEIDCLLHFKTVVQVIISDHDVSIADAYNNEYQKLITKYSCEELAEFWKPFSSVNSNLRYHRNKTKPINAKETKDIVINDVYSKINNEQFLQFDNNNHSNRILIFMSPIGMKILANSTRWHLDGTFKTCPTHFHQILSIHGYYQNQMFPAAYILLQNKERETYIEALTEIKLILTSNNIQIKVQELLSDFELA
;
A
#
# COMPACT_ATOMS: atom_id res chain seq x y z
N MET A 1 4.70 -9.11 22.88
CA MET A 1 5.71 -9.27 21.82
C MET A 1 5.46 -8.16 20.82
N TYR A 2 6.18 -7.04 20.93
CA TYR A 2 5.93 -5.87 20.09
C TYR A 2 6.48 -6.15 18.69
N SER A 3 5.62 -6.23 17.69
CA SER A 3 6.04 -6.33 16.29
C SER A 3 6.61 -4.96 15.88
N PHE A 4 7.93 -4.84 15.88
CA PHE A 4 8.62 -3.70 15.30
C PHE A 4 8.29 -3.67 13.81
N ILE A 5 7.77 -2.54 13.33
CA ILE A 5 7.59 -2.34 11.88
C ILE A 5 9.00 -2.24 11.31
N ASP A 6 9.39 -3.23 10.51
CA ASP A 6 10.68 -3.23 9.83
C ASP A 6 10.87 -1.94 9.02
N ASN A 7 12.09 -1.40 9.03
CA ASN A 7 12.46 -0.17 8.33
C ASN A 7 12.01 -0.23 6.86
N ASN A 8 12.13 -1.40 6.21
CA ASN A 8 11.66 -1.59 4.84
C ASN A 8 10.13 -1.44 4.70
N SER A 9 9.34 -1.92 5.66
CA SER A 9 7.89 -1.75 5.67
C SER A 9 7.50 -0.29 5.89
N LEU A 10 8.23 0.44 6.73
CA LEU A 10 7.91 1.82 7.04
C LEU A 10 8.45 2.82 5.99
N TYR A 11 9.58 2.54 5.34
CA TYR A 11 10.01 3.21 4.10
C TYR A 11 9.05 2.91 2.94
N THR A 12 8.49 1.69 2.89
CA THR A 12 7.40 1.38 1.95
C THR A 12 6.15 2.16 2.30
N TYR A 13 5.81 2.29 3.59
CA TYR A 13 4.68 3.08 4.07
C TYR A 13 4.84 4.59 3.79
N LEU A 14 6.03 5.17 4.01
CA LEU A 14 6.35 6.56 3.65
C LEU A 14 6.40 6.77 2.12
N LYS A 15 6.83 5.75 1.34
CA LYS A 15 6.62 5.72 -0.13
C LYS A 15 5.15 5.55 -0.53
N LEU A 16 4.31 4.97 0.33
CA LEU A 16 2.86 4.86 0.13
C LEU A 16 2.15 6.16 0.53
N ILE A 17 2.71 6.95 1.46
CA ILE A 17 2.45 8.38 1.70
C ILE A 17 3.02 9.21 0.53
N GLN A 18 2.84 8.73 -0.71
CA GLN A 18 2.65 9.60 -1.86
C GLN A 18 1.27 10.27 -1.71
N ILE A 19 1.13 11.15 -0.72
CA ILE A 19 0.58 12.50 -0.88
C ILE A 19 -0.43 12.68 -2.02
N LYS A 20 -1.72 12.91 -1.67
CA LYS A 20 -2.81 12.97 -2.67
C LYS A 20 -3.79 14.09 -2.43
N ILE A 21 -4.20 14.63 -3.57
CA ILE A 21 -5.30 15.55 -3.79
C ILE A 21 -6.60 14.76 -3.80
N LYS A 22 -7.66 15.40 -3.32
CA LYS A 22 -9.06 15.08 -3.63
C LYS A 22 -9.20 14.66 -5.09
N ASN A 23 -9.38 13.37 -5.32
CA ASN A 23 -10.29 12.83 -6.31
C ASN A 23 -10.59 11.40 -5.86
N GLY A 24 -11.88 11.14 -5.61
CA GLY A 24 -12.38 9.85 -5.13
C GLY A 24 -11.97 8.69 -6.03
N PRO A 25 -12.23 7.43 -5.57
CA PRO A 25 -11.90 6.25 -6.37
C PRO A 25 -12.48 6.40 -7.77
N ARG A 26 -11.67 6.07 -8.79
CA ARG A 26 -12.13 6.05 -10.18
C ARG A 26 -13.39 5.20 -10.24
N ASN A 27 -14.49 5.78 -10.70
CA ASN A 27 -15.71 5.07 -11.05
C ASN A 27 -15.41 4.10 -12.21
N TYR A 28 -14.87 2.92 -11.86
CA TYR A 28 -14.84 1.80 -12.77
C TYR A 28 -16.26 1.24 -12.82
N SER A 29 -16.77 1.03 -14.05
CA SER A 29 -18.03 0.36 -14.29
C SER A 29 -18.18 -0.85 -13.35
N ASN A 30 -19.23 -0.88 -12.54
CA ASN A 30 -19.49 -1.86 -11.45
C ASN A 30 -19.54 -3.34 -11.88
N ARG A 31 -19.21 -3.70 -13.13
CA ARG A 31 -19.30 -5.07 -13.64
C ARG A 31 -17.92 -5.67 -13.92
N PRO A 32 -17.61 -6.87 -13.38
CA PRO A 32 -16.36 -7.57 -13.64
C PRO A 32 -16.16 -7.80 -15.14
N ARG A 33 -14.94 -7.56 -15.65
CA ARG A 33 -14.60 -7.82 -17.07
C ARG A 33 -14.67 -9.31 -17.44
N ILE A 34 -14.57 -10.20 -16.46
CA ILE A 34 -14.59 -11.66 -16.62
C ILE A 34 -15.71 -12.25 -15.75
N GLN A 35 -16.44 -13.23 -16.29
CA GLN A 35 -17.49 -13.99 -15.62
C GLN A 35 -17.28 -15.48 -15.83
N ILE A 36 -17.72 -16.30 -14.88
CA ILE A 36 -17.76 -17.76 -15.00
C ILE A 36 -19.22 -18.19 -14.92
N ASN A 37 -19.67 -18.98 -15.89
CA ASN A 37 -21.01 -19.56 -15.91
C ASN A 37 -20.94 -20.96 -16.52
N GLN A 38 -21.59 -21.95 -15.90
CA GLN A 38 -21.58 -23.35 -16.34
C GLN A 38 -20.15 -23.87 -16.63
N GLN A 39 -19.19 -23.55 -15.76
CA GLN A 39 -17.77 -23.92 -15.91
C GLN A 39 -17.08 -23.35 -17.17
N TYR A 40 -17.67 -22.36 -17.85
CA TYR A 40 -17.06 -21.63 -18.96
C TYR A 40 -16.73 -20.20 -18.57
N ARG A 41 -15.59 -19.70 -19.07
CA ARG A 41 -15.09 -18.35 -18.81
C ARG A 41 -15.45 -17.40 -19.95
N TYR A 42 -16.09 -16.30 -19.59
CA TYR A 42 -16.56 -15.27 -20.49
C TYR A 42 -15.90 -13.92 -20.20
N GLN A 43 -15.60 -13.15 -21.24
CA GLN A 43 -14.99 -11.84 -21.16
C GLN A 43 -15.84 -10.78 -21.85
N LYS A 44 -15.95 -9.60 -21.24
CA LYS A 44 -16.65 -8.46 -21.82
C LYS A 44 -15.78 -7.80 -22.89
N ASN A 45 -16.36 -7.60 -24.08
CA ASN A 45 -15.81 -6.71 -25.09
C ASN A 45 -16.17 -5.26 -24.73
N GLU A 46 -15.29 -4.32 -25.05
CA GLU A 46 -15.40 -2.90 -24.65
C GLU A 46 -16.63 -2.16 -25.22
N LYS A 47 -17.38 -2.79 -26.15
CA LYS A 47 -18.63 -2.25 -26.71
C LYS A 47 -19.81 -2.39 -25.73
N LYS A 48 -20.75 -1.44 -25.76
CA LYS A 48 -21.95 -1.27 -24.90
C LYS A 48 -22.95 -2.46 -24.82
N SER A 49 -22.61 -3.63 -25.36
CA SER A 49 -23.43 -4.83 -25.28
C SER A 49 -23.43 -5.43 -23.86
N ASN A 50 -24.56 -6.05 -23.49
CA ASN A 50 -24.67 -6.83 -22.26
C ASN A 50 -24.00 -8.23 -22.39
N TRP A 51 -23.72 -8.67 -23.62
CA TRP A 51 -23.16 -9.99 -23.91
C TRP A 51 -21.65 -10.06 -23.66
N TYR A 52 -21.21 -11.13 -23.01
CA TYR A 52 -19.83 -11.52 -22.81
C TYR A 52 -19.49 -12.66 -23.77
N ARG A 53 -18.29 -12.64 -24.34
CA ARG A 53 -17.84 -13.67 -25.27
C ARG A 53 -17.05 -14.74 -24.53
N CYS A 54 -17.21 -16.01 -24.91
CA CYS A 54 -16.31 -17.07 -24.43
C CYS A 54 -14.84 -16.68 -24.67
N THR A 55 -13.99 -16.98 -23.70
CA THR A 55 -12.56 -16.66 -23.77
C THR A 55 -11.79 -17.51 -24.78
N ASN A 56 -12.30 -18.70 -25.13
CA ASN A 56 -11.78 -19.45 -26.26
C ASN A 56 -12.10 -18.69 -27.56
N ARG A 57 -11.06 -18.20 -28.26
CA ARG A 57 -11.24 -17.27 -29.39
C ARG A 57 -12.02 -17.86 -30.55
N LEU A 58 -11.89 -19.16 -30.76
CA LEU A 58 -12.58 -19.92 -31.80
C LEU A 58 -14.05 -20.21 -31.40
N CYS A 59 -14.42 -20.01 -30.13
CA CYS A 59 -15.78 -20.17 -29.60
C CYS A 59 -16.66 -18.94 -29.85
N GLY A 60 -17.83 -19.20 -30.46
CA GLY A 60 -18.85 -18.19 -30.75
C GLY A 60 -19.88 -18.00 -29.63
N THR A 61 -19.79 -18.74 -28.53
CA THR A 61 -20.78 -18.69 -27.45
C THR A 61 -20.73 -17.34 -26.72
N LEU A 62 -21.92 -16.78 -26.49
CA LEU A 62 -22.14 -15.52 -25.81
C LEU A 62 -23.02 -15.73 -24.58
N PHE A 63 -22.69 -15.04 -23.49
CA PHE A 63 -23.39 -15.09 -22.21
C PHE A 63 -23.82 -13.69 -21.76
N ASP A 64 -25.09 -13.51 -21.43
CA ASP A 64 -25.59 -12.29 -20.79
C ASP A 64 -25.78 -12.53 -19.27
N PRO A 65 -24.92 -11.95 -18.41
CA PRO A 65 -25.02 -12.16 -16.97
C PRO A 65 -26.26 -11.51 -16.33
N ASN A 66 -26.98 -10.62 -17.01
CA ASN A 66 -28.19 -10.00 -16.44
C ASN A 66 -29.39 -10.93 -16.56
N THR A 67 -29.48 -11.63 -17.69
CA THR A 67 -30.61 -12.51 -18.01
C THR A 67 -30.26 -13.98 -17.80
N LEU A 68 -29.00 -14.29 -17.51
CA LEU A 68 -28.43 -15.63 -17.43
C LEU A 68 -28.64 -16.44 -18.72
N LYS A 69 -28.81 -15.76 -19.86
CA LYS A 69 -29.03 -16.39 -21.16
C LYS A 69 -27.71 -16.64 -21.87
N ILE A 70 -27.65 -17.79 -22.54
CA ILE A 70 -26.61 -18.15 -23.50
C ILE A 70 -27.22 -18.08 -24.90
N ASN A 71 -26.44 -17.65 -25.90
CA ASN A 71 -26.89 -17.69 -27.29
C ASN A 71 -27.06 -19.14 -27.78
N LYS A 72 -27.59 -19.30 -29.00
CA LYS A 72 -27.86 -20.64 -29.58
C LYS A 72 -26.59 -21.44 -29.94
N ILE A 73 -25.40 -20.88 -29.78
CA ILE A 73 -24.13 -21.51 -30.16
C ILE A 73 -23.62 -22.32 -28.98
N GLN A 74 -23.50 -23.63 -29.16
CA GLN A 74 -22.92 -24.52 -28.16
C GLN A 74 -21.39 -24.41 -28.11
N HIS A 75 -20.82 -24.65 -26.93
CA HIS A 75 -19.38 -24.81 -26.77
C HIS A 75 -18.92 -26.09 -27.48
N TYR A 76 -17.85 -26.00 -28.28
CA TYR A 76 -17.19 -27.17 -28.89
C TYR A 76 -15.92 -27.60 -28.14
N HIS A 77 -15.52 -26.84 -27.12
CA HIS A 77 -14.35 -27.12 -26.29
C HIS A 77 -14.80 -27.56 -24.90
N PRO A 78 -13.99 -28.34 -24.17
CA PRO A 78 -14.36 -28.78 -22.83
C PRO A 78 -14.56 -27.61 -21.87
N PRO A 79 -15.36 -27.82 -20.80
CA PRO A 79 -15.46 -26.89 -19.68
C PRO A 79 -14.16 -26.84 -18.89
N MET A 80 -13.99 -25.79 -18.10
CA MET A 80 -12.89 -25.66 -17.15
C MET A 80 -12.97 -26.75 -16.08
N THR A 81 -11.83 -27.22 -15.60
CA THR A 81 -11.76 -28.13 -14.46
C THR A 81 -12.14 -27.39 -13.16
N GLN A 82 -12.48 -28.14 -12.10
CA GLN A 82 -12.75 -27.51 -10.81
C GLN A 82 -11.49 -26.84 -10.23
N CYS A 83 -10.31 -27.43 -10.46
CA CYS A 83 -9.03 -26.83 -10.11
C CYS A 83 -8.82 -25.47 -10.79
N GLU A 84 -9.10 -25.36 -12.09
CA GLU A 84 -9.01 -24.10 -12.84
C GLU A 84 -9.96 -23.03 -12.26
N ILE A 85 -11.22 -23.40 -11.98
CA ILE A 85 -12.22 -22.50 -11.42
C ILE A 85 -11.77 -21.98 -10.05
N ASP A 86 -11.31 -22.89 -9.18
CA ASP A 86 -10.86 -22.51 -7.84
C ASP A 86 -9.63 -21.61 -7.91
N CYS A 87 -8.64 -21.93 -8.77
CA CYS A 87 -7.49 -21.06 -9.01
C CYS A 87 -7.92 -19.64 -9.43
N LEU A 88 -8.90 -19.51 -10.33
CA LEU A 88 -9.41 -18.20 -10.76
C LEU A 88 -10.12 -17.45 -9.62
N LEU A 89 -10.91 -18.15 -8.80
CA LEU A 89 -11.61 -17.57 -7.66
C LEU A 89 -10.64 -17.12 -6.57
N HIS A 90 -9.68 -17.96 -6.19
CA HIS A 90 -8.64 -17.61 -5.23
C HIS A 90 -7.79 -16.44 -5.71
N PHE A 91 -7.42 -16.38 -7.00
CA PHE A 91 -6.69 -15.23 -7.55
C PHE A 91 -7.52 -13.95 -7.48
N LYS A 92 -8.84 -14.03 -7.71
CA LYS A 92 -9.75 -12.88 -7.53
C LYS A 92 -9.81 -12.45 -6.06
N THR A 93 -9.80 -13.38 -5.11
CA THR A 93 -9.69 -13.09 -3.67
C THR A 93 -8.38 -12.35 -3.35
N VAL A 94 -7.23 -12.80 -3.88
CA VAL A 94 -5.95 -12.07 -3.74
C VAL A 94 -6.11 -10.63 -4.21
N VAL A 95 -6.68 -10.42 -5.41
CA VAL A 95 -6.89 -9.08 -5.97
C VAL A 95 -7.81 -8.23 -5.09
N GLN A 96 -8.86 -8.81 -4.50
CA GLN A 96 -9.75 -8.09 -3.60
C GLN A 96 -9.03 -7.66 -2.32
N VAL A 97 -8.29 -8.57 -1.69
CA VAL A 97 -7.53 -8.31 -0.45
C VAL A 97 -6.51 -7.18 -0.65
N ILE A 98 -5.70 -7.23 -1.71
CA ILE A 98 -4.67 -6.19 -1.95
C ILE A 98 -5.24 -4.83 -2.37
N ILE A 99 -6.51 -4.79 -2.77
CA ILE A 99 -7.22 -3.56 -3.13
C ILE A 99 -7.87 -2.95 -1.88
N SER A 100 -8.39 -3.78 -0.97
CA SER A 100 -9.02 -3.32 0.27
C SER A 100 -8.01 -2.98 1.36
N ASP A 101 -6.92 -3.73 1.44
CA ASP A 101 -5.89 -3.60 2.45
C ASP A 101 -4.56 -3.25 1.76
N HIS A 102 -4.09 -2.02 2.03
CA HIS A 102 -2.84 -1.51 1.49
C HIS A 102 -1.65 -1.72 2.44
N ASP A 103 -1.83 -2.38 3.58
CA ASP A 103 -0.74 -2.73 4.50
C ASP A 103 -0.31 -4.20 4.32
N VAL A 104 -1.21 -5.05 3.82
CA VAL A 104 -0.87 -6.44 3.48
C VAL A 104 0.23 -6.52 2.40
N SER A 105 1.18 -7.42 2.63
CA SER A 105 2.16 -7.82 1.62
C SER A 105 1.46 -8.52 0.45
N ILE A 106 1.81 -8.13 -0.78
CA ILE A 106 1.24 -8.77 -1.99
C ILE A 106 1.66 -10.25 -2.05
N ALA A 107 2.91 -10.55 -1.63
CA ALA A 107 3.42 -11.90 -1.60
C ALA A 107 2.65 -12.75 -0.57
N ASP A 108 2.39 -12.20 0.61
CA ASP A 108 1.68 -12.92 1.67
C ASP A 108 0.22 -13.17 1.28
N ALA A 109 -0.47 -12.15 0.74
CA ALA A 109 -1.83 -12.32 0.24
C ALA A 109 -1.92 -13.41 -0.84
N TYR A 110 -0.95 -13.44 -1.75
CA TYR A 110 -0.88 -14.45 -2.80
C TYR A 110 -0.56 -15.85 -2.25
N ASN A 111 0.44 -15.96 -1.37
CA ASN A 111 0.86 -17.23 -0.76
C ASN A 111 -0.23 -17.81 0.14
N ASN A 112 -0.95 -16.97 0.89
CA ASN A 112 -2.06 -17.41 1.74
C ASN A 112 -3.16 -18.10 0.94
N GLU A 113 -3.50 -17.59 -0.25
CA GLU A 113 -4.49 -18.23 -1.11
C GLU A 113 -3.93 -19.49 -1.79
N TYR A 114 -2.64 -19.51 -2.14
CA TYR A 114 -1.98 -20.72 -2.62
C TYR A 114 -1.98 -21.85 -1.57
N GLN A 115 -1.72 -21.53 -0.31
CA GLN A 115 -1.76 -22.50 0.80
C GLN A 115 -3.14 -23.14 0.97
N LYS A 116 -4.23 -22.43 0.64
CA LYS A 116 -5.58 -22.99 0.66
C LYS A 116 -5.85 -23.93 -0.51
N LEU A 117 -5.16 -23.75 -1.64
CA LEU A 117 -5.30 -24.59 -2.82
C LEU A 117 -4.56 -25.92 -2.67
N ILE A 118 -3.36 -25.92 -2.08
CA ILE A 118 -2.55 -27.13 -1.92
C ILE A 118 -3.16 -28.16 -0.94
N THR A 119 -4.11 -27.75 -0.09
CA THR A 119 -4.85 -28.69 0.77
C THR A 119 -5.92 -29.47 0.00
N LYS A 120 -6.26 -29.02 -1.21
CA LYS A 120 -7.34 -29.58 -2.04
C LYS A 120 -6.83 -30.26 -3.32
N TYR A 121 -5.71 -29.80 -3.88
CA TYR A 121 -5.20 -30.25 -5.17
C TYR A 121 -3.71 -30.60 -5.08
N SER A 122 -3.28 -31.51 -5.94
CA SER A 122 -1.85 -31.82 -6.11
C SER A 122 -1.08 -30.65 -6.73
N CYS A 123 0.23 -30.63 -6.54
CA CYS A 123 1.10 -29.62 -7.12
C CYS A 123 1.07 -29.65 -8.66
N GLU A 124 0.97 -30.84 -9.24
CA GLU A 124 0.89 -31.07 -10.68
C GLU A 124 -0.37 -30.44 -11.28
N GLU A 125 -1.53 -30.64 -10.63
CA GLU A 125 -2.80 -30.04 -11.06
C GLU A 125 -2.78 -28.51 -10.96
N LEU A 126 -2.15 -27.96 -9.92
CA LEU A 126 -2.09 -26.51 -9.71
C LEU A 126 -1.12 -25.81 -10.65
N ALA A 127 0.00 -26.47 -11.02
CA ALA A 127 1.05 -25.86 -11.84
C ALA A 127 0.53 -25.36 -13.21
N GLU A 128 -0.52 -25.99 -13.73
CA GLU A 128 -1.15 -25.57 -14.98
C GLU A 128 -1.83 -24.19 -14.84
N PHE A 129 -2.57 -23.96 -13.75
CA PHE A 129 -3.47 -22.82 -13.59
C PHE A 129 -2.94 -21.70 -12.68
N TRP A 130 -2.18 -22.05 -11.63
CA TRP A 130 -1.64 -21.12 -10.64
C TRP A 130 -0.20 -20.71 -10.99
N LYS A 131 -0.06 -19.57 -11.68
CA LYS A 131 1.24 -19.09 -12.20
C LYS A 131 2.13 -18.54 -11.10
N PRO A 132 3.46 -18.77 -11.10
CA PRO A 132 4.39 -18.30 -10.07
C PRO A 132 4.24 -16.81 -9.72
N PHE A 133 4.49 -16.46 -8.45
CA PHE A 133 4.35 -15.09 -7.95
C PHE A 133 5.10 -14.07 -8.80
N SER A 134 6.32 -14.40 -9.24
CA SER A 134 7.15 -13.53 -10.09
C SER A 134 6.45 -13.14 -11.39
N SER A 135 5.64 -14.03 -11.98
CA SER A 135 4.89 -13.80 -13.21
C SER A 135 3.67 -12.90 -13.01
N VAL A 136 3.10 -12.88 -11.80
CA VAL A 136 1.85 -12.15 -11.51
C VAL A 136 2.05 -10.88 -10.68
N ASN A 137 3.21 -10.70 -10.04
CA ASN A 137 3.53 -9.58 -9.15
C ASN A 137 3.27 -8.21 -9.81
N SER A 138 3.71 -8.01 -11.06
CA SER A 138 3.48 -6.75 -11.79
C SER A 138 1.99 -6.46 -12.02
N ASN A 139 1.20 -7.51 -12.28
CA ASN A 139 -0.24 -7.41 -12.46
C ASN A 139 -0.95 -7.06 -11.14
N LEU A 140 -0.61 -7.76 -10.05
CA LEU A 140 -1.13 -7.49 -8.71
C LEU A 140 -0.78 -6.06 -8.25
N ARG A 141 0.46 -5.61 -8.47
CA ARG A 141 0.88 -4.22 -8.23
C ARG A 141 0.06 -3.23 -9.03
N TYR A 142 -0.20 -3.51 -10.31
CA TYR A 142 -1.05 -2.67 -11.14
C TYR A 142 -2.48 -2.55 -10.60
N HIS A 143 -3.10 -3.65 -10.15
CA HIS A 143 -4.43 -3.62 -9.53
C HIS A 143 -4.46 -2.83 -8.23
N ARG A 144 -3.51 -3.07 -7.32
CA ARG A 144 -3.37 -2.29 -6.06
C ARG A 144 -3.08 -0.82 -6.34
N ASN A 145 -2.30 -0.51 -7.39
CA ASN A 145 -2.01 0.88 -7.75
C ASN A 145 -3.18 1.61 -8.41
N LYS A 146 -4.24 0.91 -8.87
CA LYS A 146 -5.45 1.57 -9.39
C LYS A 146 -6.31 2.20 -8.30
N THR A 147 -6.30 1.62 -7.10
CA THR A 147 -7.05 2.12 -5.95
C THR A 147 -6.26 3.14 -5.16
N LYS A 148 -4.93 3.13 -5.30
CA LYS A 148 -4.09 4.26 -4.91
C LYS A 148 -4.62 5.53 -5.60
N PRO A 149 -4.86 6.63 -4.85
CA PRO A 149 -5.30 7.87 -5.49
C PRO A 149 -4.18 8.47 -6.39
N ILE A 150 -4.39 9.63 -7.00
CA ILE A 150 -3.40 10.23 -7.91
C ILE A 150 -2.34 10.99 -7.09
N ASN A 151 -1.06 10.89 -7.46
CA ASN A 151 0.00 11.68 -6.85
C ASN A 151 -0.32 13.17 -7.00
N ALA A 152 -0.17 13.95 -5.93
CA ALA A 152 -0.39 15.39 -6.00
C ALA A 152 0.50 16.03 -7.09
N LYS A 153 0.04 17.13 -7.68
CA LYS A 153 0.84 17.94 -8.60
C LYS A 153 1.67 18.98 -7.88
N GLU A 154 1.14 19.51 -6.78
CA GLU A 154 1.78 20.53 -5.95
C GLU A 154 1.65 20.18 -4.46
N THR A 155 2.33 20.95 -3.59
CA THR A 155 2.32 20.79 -2.13
C THR A 155 1.00 21.20 -1.47
N LYS A 156 0.35 22.24 -1.96
CA LYS A 156 -0.95 22.72 -1.43
C LYS A 156 -2.07 21.68 -1.58
N ASP A 157 -1.85 20.82 -2.55
CA ASP A 157 -2.74 19.82 -3.10
C ASP A 157 -2.69 18.53 -2.25
N ILE A 158 -1.69 18.41 -1.39
CA ILE A 158 -1.52 17.30 -0.45
C ILE A 158 -2.58 17.43 0.66
N VAL A 159 -3.48 16.46 0.77
CA VAL A 159 -4.42 16.38 1.90
C VAL A 159 -4.27 15.00 2.55
N ILE A 160 -3.85 14.97 3.80
CA ILE A 160 -3.74 13.71 4.57
C ILE A 160 -5.08 13.49 5.26
N ASN A 161 -5.75 12.39 4.90
CA ASN A 161 -7.02 11.99 5.52
C ASN A 161 -6.77 11.02 6.68
N ASP A 162 -7.84 10.68 7.40
CA ASP A 162 -7.78 9.77 8.56
C ASP A 162 -7.20 8.39 8.30
N VAL A 163 -7.30 7.90 7.06
CA VAL A 163 -6.75 6.58 6.69
C VAL A 163 -5.23 6.64 6.61
N TYR A 164 -4.68 7.75 6.12
CA TYR A 164 -3.23 7.94 5.95
C TYR A 164 -2.56 8.63 7.15
N SER A 165 -3.35 9.16 8.08
CA SER A 165 -2.83 9.69 9.33
C SER A 165 -2.59 8.59 10.38
N LYS A 166 -2.99 7.33 10.10
CA LYS A 166 -2.93 6.21 11.03
C LYS A 166 -2.18 4.99 10.47
N ILE A 167 -1.45 4.29 11.33
CA ILE A 167 -0.86 2.96 11.07
C ILE A 167 -1.48 1.98 12.06
N ASN A 168 -1.95 0.81 11.62
CA ASN A 168 -2.56 -0.21 12.49
C ASN A 168 -3.66 0.36 13.41
N ASN A 169 -4.47 1.29 12.90
CA ASN A 169 -5.48 2.06 13.63
C ASN A 169 -4.96 3.00 14.74
N GLU A 170 -3.64 3.15 14.89
CA GLU A 170 -3.03 4.12 15.80
C GLU A 170 -2.63 5.40 15.07
N GLN A 171 -2.77 6.55 15.74
CA GLN A 171 -2.37 7.84 15.18
C GLN A 171 -0.87 7.85 14.90
N PHE A 172 -0.50 8.17 13.66
CA PHE A 172 0.89 8.21 13.20
C PHE A 172 1.31 9.61 12.74
N LEU A 173 0.47 10.33 11.99
CA LEU A 173 0.72 11.75 11.71
C LEU A 173 0.47 12.57 12.98
N GLN A 174 1.49 13.22 13.52
CA GLN A 174 1.39 14.03 14.73
C GLN A 174 1.34 15.52 14.46
N PHE A 175 1.90 15.97 13.33
CA PHE A 175 1.94 17.39 12.98
C PHE A 175 1.94 17.61 11.47
N ASP A 176 1.22 18.64 11.06
CA ASP A 176 1.16 19.17 9.70
C ASP A 176 0.95 20.68 9.80
N ASN A 177 1.95 21.47 9.44
CA ASN A 177 1.84 22.93 9.48
C ASN A 177 0.92 23.50 8.39
N ASN A 178 0.43 22.66 7.46
CA ASN A 178 -0.40 23.04 6.32
C ASN A 178 0.18 24.17 5.45
N ASN A 179 1.49 24.42 5.54
CA ASN A 179 2.16 25.45 4.78
C ASN A 179 2.23 25.02 3.30
N HIS A 180 2.03 25.97 2.38
CA HIS A 180 2.03 25.71 0.95
C HIS A 180 3.43 25.78 0.30
N SER A 181 4.39 26.47 0.92
CA SER A 181 5.74 26.67 0.40
C SER A 181 6.83 25.96 1.23
N ASN A 182 6.59 25.75 2.53
CA ASN A 182 7.50 25.00 3.41
C ASN A 182 6.71 24.06 4.34
N ARG A 183 6.06 23.07 3.74
CA ARG A 183 5.27 22.09 4.48
C ARG A 183 6.16 21.18 5.33
N ILE A 184 5.79 21.00 6.58
CA ILE A 184 6.45 20.06 7.49
C ILE A 184 5.42 19.05 7.94
N LEU A 185 5.73 17.77 7.73
CA LEU A 185 4.91 16.65 8.22
C LEU A 185 5.74 15.84 9.19
N ILE A 186 5.20 15.60 10.39
CA ILE A 186 5.86 14.77 11.40
C ILE A 186 5.02 13.53 11.64
N PHE A 187 5.66 12.38 11.45
CA PHE A 187 5.10 11.07 11.71
C PHE A 187 5.83 10.43 12.88
N MET A 188 5.07 10.00 13.89
CA MET A 188 5.58 9.36 15.09
C MET A 188 4.47 8.48 15.67
N SER A 189 4.80 7.22 15.95
CA SER A 189 3.87 6.30 16.61
C SER A 189 3.96 6.41 18.13
N PRO A 190 2.97 5.93 18.89
CA PRO A 190 3.06 5.85 20.35
C PRO A 190 4.27 5.03 20.83
N ILE A 191 4.68 4.02 20.06
CA ILE A 191 5.90 3.23 20.32
C ILE A 191 7.15 4.07 20.08
N GLY A 192 7.21 4.82 18.97
CA GLY A 192 8.31 5.72 18.66
C GLY A 192 8.51 6.78 19.76
N MET A 193 7.40 7.37 20.23
CA MET A 193 7.41 8.28 21.38
C MET A 193 8.06 7.64 22.63
N LYS A 194 7.71 6.39 22.95
CA LYS A 194 8.31 5.65 24.08
C LYS A 194 9.79 5.35 23.88
N ILE A 195 10.22 5.06 22.66
CA ILE A 195 11.64 4.85 22.32
C ILE A 195 12.42 6.14 22.58
N LEU A 196 11.94 7.27 22.08
CA LEU A 196 12.57 8.58 22.31
C LEU A 196 12.58 8.99 23.79
N ALA A 197 11.51 8.69 24.53
CA ALA A 197 11.40 8.95 25.97
C ALA A 197 12.47 8.23 26.80
N ASN A 198 12.81 7.00 26.41
CA ASN A 198 13.73 6.14 27.15
C ASN A 198 15.16 6.16 26.59
N SER A 199 15.38 6.82 25.46
CA SER A 199 16.69 6.94 24.85
C SER A 199 17.43 8.19 25.34
N THR A 200 18.66 8.02 25.80
CA THR A 200 19.59 9.12 26.10
C THR A 200 20.41 9.55 24.88
N ARG A 201 20.42 8.75 23.80
CA ARG A 201 21.17 9.02 22.57
C ARG A 201 20.28 9.00 21.35
N TRP A 202 20.20 10.12 20.63
CA TRP A 202 19.41 10.22 19.41
C TRP A 202 20.32 10.35 18.20
N HIS A 203 19.98 9.66 17.11
CA HIS A 203 20.64 9.81 15.82
C HIS A 203 19.64 10.40 14.82
N LEU A 204 20.09 11.40 14.07
CA LEU A 204 19.31 12.03 13.01
C LEU A 204 19.95 11.69 11.67
N ASP A 205 19.16 11.11 10.77
CA ASP A 205 19.61 10.68 9.45
C ASP A 205 18.66 11.22 8.36
N GLY A 206 19.24 11.95 7.41
CA GLY A 206 18.54 12.56 6.28
C GLY A 206 18.60 11.69 5.03
N THR A 207 17.44 11.29 4.50
CA THR A 207 17.35 10.45 3.30
C THR A 207 16.70 11.19 2.12
N PHE A 208 17.44 11.31 1.01
CA PHE A 208 17.03 12.02 -0.21
C PHE A 208 16.43 11.10 -1.28
N LYS A 209 17.10 9.97 -1.55
CA LYS A 209 16.78 9.08 -2.69
C LYS A 209 15.37 8.47 -2.62
N THR A 210 14.82 8.39 -1.43
CA THR A 210 13.52 7.76 -1.14
C THR A 210 12.43 8.77 -0.80
N CYS A 211 12.71 10.07 -0.91
CA CYS A 211 11.79 11.12 -0.55
C CYS A 211 10.59 11.20 -1.52
N PRO A 212 9.36 11.48 -1.03
CA PRO A 212 8.21 11.72 -1.90
C PRO A 212 8.42 12.95 -2.80
N THR A 213 7.80 12.96 -3.97
CA THR A 213 8.04 13.93 -5.06
C THR A 213 7.95 15.42 -4.68
N HIS A 214 7.24 15.78 -3.62
CA HIS A 214 7.03 17.17 -3.18
C HIS A 214 7.87 17.57 -1.96
N PHE A 215 8.72 16.66 -1.48
CA PHE A 215 9.58 16.89 -0.34
C PHE A 215 11.02 16.70 -0.78
N HIS A 216 11.93 17.46 -0.17
CA HIS A 216 13.35 17.37 -0.49
C HIS A 216 14.00 16.21 0.26
N GLN A 217 13.57 15.96 1.49
CA GLN A 217 14.14 14.91 2.33
C GLN A 217 13.15 14.33 3.34
N ILE A 218 13.45 13.10 3.75
CA ILE A 218 12.91 12.51 4.97
C ILE A 218 14.03 12.54 6.02
N LEU A 219 13.85 13.34 7.07
CA LEU A 219 14.68 13.31 8.27
C LEU A 219 14.11 12.26 9.24
N SER A 220 14.89 11.24 9.53
CA SER A 220 14.53 10.18 10.47
C SER A 220 15.25 10.38 11.80
N ILE A 221 14.50 10.24 12.91
CA ILE A 221 15.05 10.29 14.26
C ILE A 221 15.05 8.88 14.81
N HIS A 222 16.22 8.41 15.23
CA HIS A 222 16.42 7.09 15.81
C HIS A 222 16.80 7.22 17.28
N GLY A 223 16.14 6.44 18.13
CA GLY A 223 16.50 6.32 19.54
C GLY A 223 17.30 5.05 19.79
N TYR A 224 18.36 5.17 20.60
CA TYR A 224 19.06 4.03 21.15
C TYR A 224 18.28 3.44 22.33
N TYR A 225 17.80 2.21 22.18
CA TYR A 225 17.03 1.51 23.21
C TYR A 225 17.45 0.04 23.24
N GLN A 226 17.66 -0.54 24.43
CA GLN A 226 18.06 -1.95 24.59
C GLN A 226 19.25 -2.37 23.71
N ASN A 227 20.29 -1.55 23.68
CA ASN A 227 21.51 -1.75 22.88
C ASN A 227 21.31 -1.80 21.35
N GLN A 228 20.19 -1.29 20.86
CA GLN A 228 19.89 -1.23 19.43
C GLN A 228 19.36 0.16 19.05
N MET A 229 19.60 0.56 17.80
CA MET A 229 19.03 1.78 17.23
C MET A 229 17.70 1.46 16.57
N PHE A 230 16.65 2.17 16.95
CA PHE A 230 15.33 2.05 16.34
C PHE A 230 14.88 3.39 15.79
N PRO A 231 14.33 3.46 14.56
CA PRO A 231 13.68 4.68 14.13
C PRO A 231 12.39 4.89 14.92
N ALA A 232 12.21 6.12 15.35
CA ALA A 232 11.12 6.49 16.23
C ALA A 232 10.25 7.59 15.65
N ALA A 233 10.81 8.48 14.81
CA ALA A 233 10.07 9.52 14.14
C ALA A 233 10.60 9.77 12.73
N TYR A 234 9.72 10.27 11.87
CA TYR A 234 10.02 10.60 10.48
C TYR A 234 9.42 11.96 10.16
N ILE A 235 10.22 12.81 9.55
CA ILE A 235 9.86 14.19 9.25
C ILE A 235 10.09 14.41 7.77
N LEU A 236 9.04 14.82 7.06
CA LEU A 236 9.16 15.20 5.65
C LEU A 236 9.36 16.72 5.60
N LEU A 237 10.46 17.14 4.96
CA LEU A 237 10.86 18.54 4.84
C LEU A 237 10.97 18.95 3.38
N GLN A 238 10.51 20.15 3.03
CA GLN A 238 10.55 20.66 1.65
C GLN A 238 11.87 21.31 1.27
N ASN A 239 12.68 21.72 2.24
CA ASN A 239 14.00 22.29 2.00
C ASN A 239 14.98 21.89 3.12
N LYS A 240 16.21 22.40 3.04
CA LYS A 240 17.29 22.18 4.02
C LYS A 240 17.62 23.44 4.81
N GLU A 241 16.73 24.42 4.81
CA GLU A 241 16.98 25.70 5.48
C GLU A 241 17.02 25.48 7.00
N ARG A 242 17.87 26.27 7.66
CA ARG A 242 18.05 26.19 9.11
C ARG A 242 16.72 26.41 9.86
N GLU A 243 15.92 27.35 9.39
CA GLU A 243 14.62 27.71 9.94
C GLU A 243 13.65 26.51 9.90
N THR A 244 13.67 25.75 8.81
CA THR A 244 12.86 24.53 8.64
C THR A 244 13.24 23.44 9.64
N TYR A 245 14.54 23.24 9.87
CA TYR A 245 15.01 22.30 10.90
C TYR A 245 14.64 22.76 12.31
N ILE A 246 14.76 24.06 12.59
CA ILE A 246 14.39 24.63 13.89
C ILE A 246 12.90 24.42 14.14
N GLU A 247 12.03 24.72 13.17
CA GLU A 247 10.58 24.51 13.26
C GLU A 247 10.28 23.03 13.52
N ALA A 248 10.81 22.13 12.68
CA ALA A 248 10.57 20.69 12.81
C ALA A 248 11.00 20.11 14.17
N LEU A 249 12.20 20.45 14.66
CA LEU A 249 12.70 19.95 15.94
C LEU A 249 11.98 20.59 17.14
N THR A 250 11.53 21.84 17.01
CA THR A 250 10.69 22.49 18.02
C THR A 250 9.35 21.77 18.14
N GLU A 251 8.73 21.42 17.02
CA GLU A 251 7.48 20.67 17.01
C GLU A 251 7.65 19.25 17.56
N ILE A 252 8.76 18.55 17.29
CA ILE A 252 9.07 17.28 17.96
C ILE A 252 9.07 17.43 19.48
N LYS A 253 9.73 18.47 19.99
CA LYS A 253 9.77 18.75 21.42
C LYS A 253 8.35 19.00 21.96
N LEU A 254 7.56 19.81 21.28
CA LEU A 254 6.18 20.13 21.66
C LEU A 254 5.28 18.88 21.69
N ILE A 255 5.37 18.03 20.66
CA ILE A 255 4.64 16.75 20.58
C ILE A 255 4.97 15.88 21.79
N LEU A 256 6.25 15.70 22.11
CA LEU A 256 6.67 14.89 23.26
C LEU A 256 6.20 15.48 24.58
N THR A 257 6.40 16.79 24.80
CA THR A 257 5.98 17.44 26.05
C THR A 257 4.47 17.43 26.25
N SER A 258 3.69 17.60 25.17
CA SER A 258 2.22 17.56 25.22
C SER A 258 1.69 16.16 25.55
N ASN A 259 2.46 15.11 25.26
CA ASN A 259 2.18 13.73 25.65
C ASN A 259 2.77 13.36 27.02
N ASN A 260 3.16 14.34 27.84
CA ASN A 260 3.78 14.16 29.16
C ASN A 260 5.08 13.34 29.12
N ILE A 261 5.81 13.39 28.01
CA ILE A 261 7.08 12.70 27.85
C ILE A 261 8.23 13.65 28.19
N GLN A 262 9.02 13.27 29.20
CA GLN A 262 10.25 13.96 29.53
C GLN A 262 11.36 13.55 28.57
N ILE A 263 11.97 14.52 27.89
CA ILE A 263 13.10 14.31 27.00
C ILE A 263 14.37 14.12 27.86
N LYS A 264 15.04 12.98 27.71
CA LYS A 264 16.26 12.61 28.46
C LYS A 264 17.53 12.59 27.59
N VAL A 265 17.47 13.18 26.40
CA VAL A 265 18.61 13.25 25.47
C VAL A 265 19.80 13.90 26.15
N GLN A 266 20.94 13.21 26.05
CA GLN A 266 22.26 13.68 26.47
C GLN A 266 23.19 13.81 25.25
N GLU A 267 23.07 12.88 24.30
CA GLU A 267 23.87 12.84 23.09
C GLU A 267 22.97 12.88 21.85
N LEU A 268 23.31 13.75 20.91
CA LEU A 268 22.64 13.86 19.63
C LEU A 268 23.69 13.78 18.52
N LEU A 269 23.59 12.74 17.70
CA LEU A 269 24.42 12.56 16.52
C LEU A 269 23.59 12.92 15.29
N SER A 270 24.14 13.78 14.44
CA SER A 270 23.56 14.10 13.15
C SER A 270 24.67 14.07 12.13
N ASP A 271 24.37 13.53 10.95
CA ASP A 271 25.28 13.65 9.82
C ASP A 271 25.33 15.11 9.36
N PHE A 272 26.49 15.55 8.90
CA PHE A 272 26.76 16.95 8.57
C PHE A 272 26.06 17.35 7.27
N GLU A 273 24.87 17.92 7.39
CA GLU A 273 24.16 18.58 6.30
C GLU A 273 24.65 20.04 6.25
N LEU A 274 25.48 20.41 5.27
CA LEU A 274 25.74 21.82 4.98
C LEU A 274 24.41 22.44 4.53
N ALA A 275 23.83 23.28 5.40
CA ALA A 275 22.70 24.15 5.09
C ALA A 275 23.17 25.36 4.28
#